data_AF-A0A558C498-F1
#
_entry.id   AF-A0A558C498-F1
#
_cell.length_a   1.000
_cell.length_b   1.000
_cell.length_c   1.000
_cell.angle_alpha   90.00
_cell.angle_beta   90.00
_cell.angle_gamma   90.00
#
_symmetry.space_group_name_H-M   'P 1'
#
loop_
_entity.id
_entity.type
_entity.pdbx_description
1 polymer ?
#
loop_
_entity_poly.entity_id
_entity_poly.type
_entity_poly.pdbx_seq_one_letter_code
_entity_poly.pdbx_strand_id
1 'polypeptide(L)'
;MAVWVTRFRGIWLFYREVAPVLLFISAALLLVMQLPAMMQVPGLHEEKASGMSAGLLLAKLLSGLAVWYLVNELRPQRYWFYYNLGLSRAWLWGGVAALDGSLFIVAAQIIARLWA
;
A
#
# COMPACT_ATOMS: atom_id res chain seq x y z
N MET A 1 -17.11 -22.14 -7.31
CA MET A 1 -17.38 -20.68 -7.42
C MET A 1 -17.50 -20.01 -6.05
N ALA A 2 -18.26 -20.57 -5.10
CA ALA A 2 -18.47 -19.98 -3.76
C ALA A 2 -17.18 -19.74 -2.93
N VAL A 3 -16.20 -20.66 -2.99
CA VAL A 3 -14.96 -20.56 -2.20
C VAL A 3 -14.14 -19.32 -2.56
N TRP A 4 -14.03 -18.98 -3.85
CA TRP A 4 -13.28 -17.80 -4.30
C TRP A 4 -13.94 -16.50 -3.83
N VAL A 5 -15.28 -16.42 -3.89
CA VAL A 5 -16.04 -15.27 -3.39
C VAL A 5 -15.80 -15.07 -1.90
N THR A 6 -15.83 -16.14 -1.10
CA THR A 6 -15.54 -16.07 0.35
C THR A 6 -14.12 -15.60 0.62
N ARG A 7 -13.14 -16.09 -0.15
CA ARG A 7 -11.73 -15.68 -0.01
C ARG A 7 -11.53 -14.20 -0.34
N PHE A 8 -12.05 -13.73 -1.47
CA PHE A 8 -11.97 -12.31 -1.84
C PHE A 8 -12.69 -11.42 -0.84
N ARG A 9 -13.86 -11.83 -0.36
CA ARG A 9 -14.59 -11.11 0.68
C ARG A 9 -13.81 -11.04 1.99
N GLY A 10 -13.14 -12.13 2.39
CA GLY A 10 -12.28 -12.15 3.57
C GLY A 10 -11.08 -11.19 3.44
N ILE A 11 -10.41 -11.18 2.29
CA ILE A 11 -9.33 -10.23 1.99
C ILE A 11 -9.85 -8.79 2.02
N TRP A 12 -11.01 -8.52 1.43
CA TRP A 12 -11.61 -7.19 1.42
C TRP A 12 -11.96 -6.68 2.83
N LEU A 13 -12.57 -7.53 3.65
CA LEU A 13 -12.88 -7.19 5.05
C LEU A 13 -11.60 -6.90 5.83
N PHE A 14 -10.57 -7.71 5.66
CA PHE A 14 -9.27 -7.49 6.29
C PHE A 14 -8.62 -6.20 5.78
N TYR A 15 -8.63 -5.95 4.47
CA TYR A 15 -8.11 -4.72 3.86
C TYR A 15 -8.80 -3.49 4.44
N ARG A 16 -10.13 -3.48 4.53
CA ARG A 16 -10.90 -2.35 5.09
C ARG A 16 -10.43 -1.95 6.49
N GLU A 17 -9.95 -2.88 7.30
CA GLU A 17 -9.45 -2.59 8.64
C GLU A 17 -8.07 -1.93 8.65
N VAL A 18 -7.17 -2.34 7.76
CA VAL A 18 -5.80 -1.83 7.69
C VAL A 18 -5.63 -0.68 6.70
N ALA A 19 -6.59 -0.52 5.78
CA ALA A 19 -6.60 0.47 4.71
C ALA A 19 -6.44 1.91 5.22
N PRO A 20 -7.09 2.36 6.31
CA PRO A 20 -6.92 3.74 6.77
C PRO A 20 -5.45 4.10 7.03
N VAL A 21 -4.70 3.19 7.66
CA VAL A 21 -3.28 3.39 7.96
C VAL A 21 -2.45 3.31 6.68
N LEU A 22 -2.68 2.28 5.85
CA LEU A 22 -1.92 2.08 4.62
C LEU A 22 -2.14 3.19 3.60
N LEU A 23 -3.38 3.66 3.43
CA LEU A 23 -3.75 4.77 2.56
C LEU A 23 -3.21 6.10 3.08
N PHE A 24 -3.23 6.32 4.40
CA PHE A 24 -2.61 7.51 5.00
C PHE A 24 -1.11 7.55 4.69
N ILE A 25 -0.40 6.43 4.89
CA ILE A 25 1.03 6.34 4.56
C ILE A 25 1.26 6.52 3.05
N SER A 26 0.44 5.89 2.21
CA SER A 26 0.47 6.08 0.75
C SER A 26 0.36 7.56 0.38
N ALA A 27 -0.63 8.27 0.93
CA ALA A 27 -0.83 9.69 0.66
C ALA A 27 0.36 10.52 1.14
N ALA A 28 0.90 10.24 2.33
CA ALA A 28 2.07 10.92 2.86
C ALA A 28 3.31 10.71 1.96
N LEU A 29 3.56 9.48 1.51
CA LEU A 29 4.66 9.17 0.60
C LEU A 29 4.52 9.90 -0.74
N LEU A 30 3.32 9.91 -1.32
CA LEU A 30 3.03 10.64 -2.56
C LEU A 30 3.16 12.15 -2.38
N LEU A 31 2.80 12.70 -1.21
CA LEU A 31 2.98 14.12 -0.91
C LEU A 31 4.47 14.47 -0.80
N VAL A 32 5.26 13.66 -0.08
CA VAL A 32 6.71 13.85 0.07
C VAL A 32 7.41 13.84 -1.28
N MET A 33 6.98 12.96 -2.20
CA MET A 33 7.49 12.92 -3.58
C MET A 33 7.29 14.26 -4.31
N GLN A 34 6.26 15.04 -3.97
CA GLN A 34 5.98 16.31 -4.64
C GLN A 34 6.74 17.51 -4.06
N LEU A 35 7.35 17.38 -2.88
CA LEU A 35 8.06 18.48 -2.21
C LEU A 35 9.17 19.12 -3.07
N PRO A 36 10.05 18.35 -3.77
CA PRO A 36 11.09 18.95 -4.60
C PRO A 36 10.52 19.76 -5.77
N ALA A 37 9.39 19.31 -6.35
CA ALA A 37 8.69 20.03 -7.40
C ALA A 37 8.06 21.33 -6.89
N MET A 38 7.49 21.34 -5.68
CA MET A 38 6.91 22.52 -5.06
C MET A 38 7.97 23.56 -4.65
N MET A 39 9.14 23.12 -4.20
CA MET A 39 10.21 24.00 -3.72
C MET A 39 11.12 24.54 -4.84
N GLN A 40 10.85 24.22 -6.11
CA GLN A 40 11.65 24.66 -7.29
C GLN A 40 13.16 24.45 -7.10
N VAL A 41 13.56 23.35 -6.47
CA VAL A 41 14.97 23.09 -6.14
C VAL A 41 15.73 22.79 -7.45
N PRO A 42 16.64 23.68 -7.90
CA PRO A 42 17.35 23.47 -9.16
C PRO A 42 18.26 22.24 -9.03
N GLY A 43 18.21 21.32 -10.01
CA GLY A 43 19.08 20.14 -10.08
C GLY A 43 18.46 18.80 -9.63
N LEU A 44 17.26 18.80 -9.04
CA LEU A 44 16.52 17.55 -8.73
C LEU A 44 15.45 17.20 -9.80
N HIS A 45 15.34 18.00 -10.85
CA HIS A 45 14.31 17.84 -11.89
C HIS A 45 14.66 16.79 -12.95
N GLU A 46 15.88 16.28 -13.01
CA GLU A 46 16.30 15.34 -14.07
C GLU A 46 15.91 13.88 -13.81
N GLU A 47 15.71 13.47 -12.54
CA GLU A 47 15.13 12.14 -12.22
C GLU A 47 13.61 12.08 -12.49
N LYS A 48 12.97 13.21 -12.82
CA LYS A 48 11.53 13.34 -13.05
C LYS A 48 11.03 12.53 -14.28
N ALA A 49 11.94 12.10 -15.17
CA ALA A 49 11.58 11.50 -16.45
C ALA A 49 11.10 10.03 -16.39
N SER A 50 11.30 9.30 -15.29
CA SER A 50 10.75 7.94 -15.15
C SER A 50 9.77 7.88 -13.99
N GLY A 51 8.49 7.65 -14.34
CA GLY A 51 7.41 7.54 -13.37
C GLY A 51 7.76 6.55 -12.26
N MET A 52 7.70 7.04 -11.02
CA MET A 52 7.96 6.31 -9.77
C MET A 52 9.44 5.95 -9.54
N SER A 53 10.10 6.69 -8.62
CA SER A 53 11.47 6.38 -8.23
C SER A 53 11.54 5.05 -7.46
N ALA A 54 12.62 4.29 -7.68
CA ALA A 54 12.87 3.03 -6.96
C ALA A 54 12.85 3.23 -5.43
N GLY A 55 13.30 4.40 -4.95
CA GLY A 55 13.24 4.77 -3.54
C GLY A 55 11.82 4.88 -3.00
N LEU A 56 10.87 5.41 -3.77
CA LEU A 56 9.47 5.53 -3.36
C LEU A 56 8.80 4.14 -3.26
N LEU A 57 9.10 3.26 -4.22
CA LEU A 57 8.67 1.87 -4.18
C LEU A 57 9.21 1.14 -2.96
N LEU A 58 10.50 1.31 -2.66
CA LEU A 58 11.13 0.72 -1.50
C LEU A 58 10.52 1.25 -0.20
N ALA A 59 10.31 2.57 -0.09
CA ALA A 59 9.64 3.19 1.05
C ALA A 59 8.22 2.63 1.24
N LYS A 60 7.47 2.44 0.15
CA LYS A 60 6.15 1.82 0.20
C LYS A 60 6.20 0.38 0.73
N LEU A 61 7.12 -0.44 0.22
CA LEU A 61 7.31 -1.81 0.67
C LEU A 61 7.68 -1.88 2.16
N LEU A 62 8.65 -1.07 2.59
CA LEU A 62 9.07 -0.99 4.00
C LEU A 62 7.92 -0.54 4.91
N SER A 63 7.11 0.43 4.47
CA SER A 63 5.94 0.85 5.24
C SER A 63 4.90 -0.26 5.38
N GLY A 64 4.69 -1.07 4.34
CA GLY A 64 3.81 -2.24 4.39
C GLY A 64 4.31 -3.28 5.39
N LEU A 65 5.62 -3.54 5.42
CA LEU A 65 6.24 -4.42 6.42
C LEU A 65 6.10 -3.89 7.85
N ALA A 66 6.29 -2.58 8.05
CA ALA A 66 6.10 -1.95 9.35
C ALA A 66 4.65 -2.08 9.84
N VAL A 67 3.67 -1.83 8.97
CA VAL A 67 2.24 -2.00 9.30
C VAL A 67 1.92 -3.48 9.58
N TRP A 68 2.45 -4.40 8.78
CA TRP A 68 2.31 -5.84 9.02
C TRP A 68 2.80 -6.25 10.41
N TYR A 69 4.00 -5.80 10.77
CA TYR A 69 4.60 -6.08 12.07
C TYR A 69 3.75 -5.50 13.22
N LEU A 70 3.39 -4.22 13.14
CA LEU A 70 2.58 -3.56 14.16
C LEU A 70 1.20 -4.20 14.35
N VAL A 71 0.52 -4.58 13.26
CA VAL A 71 -0.80 -5.22 13.35
C VAL A 71 -0.69 -6.62 13.95
N ASN A 72 0.38 -7.37 13.64
CA ASN A 72 0.63 -8.67 14.25
C ASN A 72 0.83 -8.56 15.76
N GLU A 73 1.58 -7.55 16.22
CA GLU A 73 1.89 -7.37 17.63
C GLU A 73 0.69 -6.83 18.41
N LEU A 74 0.01 -5.81 17.87
CA LEU A 74 -1.04 -5.10 18.60
C LEU A 74 -2.38 -5.84 18.60
N ARG A 75 -2.65 -6.68 17.59
CA ARG A 75 -3.98 -7.30 17.41
C ARG A 75 -3.92 -8.77 16.97
N PRO A 76 -3.21 -9.65 17.70
CA PRO A 76 -3.02 -11.06 17.32
C PRO A 76 -4.34 -11.85 17.24
N GLN A 77 -5.33 -11.50 18.06
CA GLN A 77 -6.64 -12.17 18.12
C GLN A 77 -7.46 -12.04 16.83
N ARG A 78 -7.15 -11.07 15.96
CA ARG A 78 -7.94 -10.78 14.75
C ARG A 78 -7.87 -11.87 13.70
N TYR A 79 -6.78 -12.64 13.67
CA TYR A 79 -6.61 -13.66 12.65
C TYR A 79 -7.54 -14.85 12.84
N TRP A 80 -8.09 -15.06 14.04
CA TRP A 80 -8.94 -16.20 14.36
C TRP A 80 -10.19 -16.27 13.46
N PHE A 81 -10.84 -15.12 13.24
CA PHE A 81 -11.99 -15.04 12.34
C PHE A 81 -11.65 -15.48 10.90
N TYR A 82 -10.51 -15.03 10.39
CA TYR A 82 -10.09 -15.32 9.01
C TYR A 82 -9.54 -16.75 8.85
N TYR A 83 -8.91 -17.31 9.89
CA TYR A 83 -8.52 -18.72 9.89
C TYR A 83 -9.73 -19.65 9.82
N ASN A 84 -10.84 -19.31 10.49
CA ASN A 84 -12.10 -20.05 10.38
C ASN A 84 -12.71 -19.99 8.97
N LEU A 85 -12.35 -18.98 8.17
CA LEU A 85 -12.70 -18.88 6.75
C LEU A 85 -11.71 -19.65 5.84
N GLY A 86 -10.73 -20.35 6.41
CA GLY A 86 -9.71 -21.09 5.67
C GLY A 86 -8.65 -20.21 5.00
N LEU A 87 -8.52 -18.94 5.44
CA LEU A 87 -7.52 -18.00 4.92
C LEU A 87 -6.28 -17.99 5.82
N SER A 88 -5.11 -18.22 5.22
CA SER A 88 -3.85 -18.09 5.94
C SER A 88 -3.44 -16.63 6.09
N ARG A 89 -2.57 -16.35 7.08
CA ARG A 89 -2.04 -15.00 7.31
C ARG A 89 -1.30 -14.45 6.09
N ALA A 90 -0.54 -15.32 5.41
CA ALA A 90 0.17 -14.96 4.18
C ALA A 90 -0.81 -14.59 3.04
N TRP A 91 -1.95 -15.27 2.92
CA TRP A 91 -2.95 -14.94 1.91
C TRP A 91 -3.63 -13.60 2.16
N LEU A 92 -3.96 -13.30 3.42
CA LEU A 92 -4.55 -12.00 3.80
C LEU A 92 -3.59 -10.85 3.48
N TRP A 93 -2.35 -10.95 3.97
CA TRP A 93 -1.36 -9.90 3.78
C TRP A 93 -0.83 -9.80 2.35
N GLY A 94 -0.72 -10.92 1.64
CA GLY A 94 -0.41 -10.93 0.22
C GLY A 94 -1.49 -10.22 -0.60
N GLY A 95 -2.77 -10.50 -0.29
CA GLY A 95 -3.90 -9.80 -0.89
C GLY A 95 -3.91 -8.29 -0.58
N VAL A 96 -3.66 -7.92 0.67
CA VAL A 96 -3.53 -6.50 1.08
C VAL A 96 -2.37 -5.82 0.36
N ALA A 97 -1.19 -6.44 0.32
CA ALA A 97 -0.02 -5.88 -0.34
C ALA A 97 -0.25 -5.70 -1.85
N ALA A 98 -0.90 -6.66 -2.51
CA ALA A 98 -1.25 -6.57 -3.93
C ALA A 98 -2.26 -5.45 -4.20
N LEU A 99 -3.36 -5.40 -3.43
CA LEU A 99 -4.39 -4.37 -3.58
C LEU A 99 -3.81 -2.98 -3.31
N ASP A 100 -3.19 -2.79 -2.15
CA ASP A 100 -2.66 -1.50 -1.72
C ASP A 100 -1.49 -1.02 -2.59
N GLY A 101 -0.60 -1.95 -2.98
CA GLY A 101 0.48 -1.68 -3.92
C GLY A 101 -0.05 -1.27 -5.29
N SER A 102 -1.08 -1.95 -5.80
CA SER A 102 -1.70 -1.58 -7.08
C SER A 102 -2.34 -0.18 -7.03
N LEU A 103 -3.04 0.14 -5.94
CA LEU A 103 -3.62 1.47 -5.73
C LEU A 103 -2.54 2.54 -5.66
N PHE A 104 -1.45 2.27 -4.95
CA PHE A 104 -0.31 3.19 -4.85
C PHE A 104 0.34 3.45 -6.21
N ILE A 105 0.60 2.41 -7.00
CA ILE A 105 1.16 2.53 -8.35
C ILE A 105 0.23 3.36 -9.24
N VAL A 106 -1.06 3.04 -9.26
CA VAL A 106 -2.05 3.77 -10.07
C VAL A 106 -2.10 5.24 -9.66
N ALA A 107 -2.14 5.53 -8.36
CA ALA A 107 -2.15 6.91 -7.86
C ALA A 107 -0.87 7.67 -8.23
N ALA A 108 0.30 7.05 -8.08
CA ALA A 108 1.57 7.64 -8.48
C ALA A 108 1.64 7.94 -9.98
N GLN A 109 1.14 7.03 -10.82
CA GLN A 109 1.09 7.21 -12.27
C GLN A 109 0.13 8.34 -12.68
N ILE A 110 -1.03 8.44 -12.02
CA ILE A 110 -1.98 9.54 -12.21
C ILE A 110 -1.31 10.87 -11.87
N ILE A 111 -0.66 10.96 -10.71
CA ILE A 111 0.05 12.17 -10.28
C ILE A 111 1.17 12.52 -11.27
N ALA A 112 2.00 11.55 -11.65
CA ALA A 112 3.08 11.77 -12.60
C ALA A 112 2.58 12.36 -13.93
N ARG A 113 1.43 11.91 -14.43
CA ARG A 113 0.80 12.43 -15.65
C ARG A 113 0.23 13.84 -15.49
N LEU A 114 -0.25 14.21 -14.31
CA LEU A 114 -0.78 15.56 -14.05
C LEU A 114 0.31 16.64 -14.02
N TRP A 115 1.56 16.24 -13.76
CA TRP A 115 2.71 17.14 -13.62
C TRP A 115 3.75 17.02 -14.75
N ALA A 116 3.44 16.22 -15.77
CA ALA A 116 4.20 16.10 -17.02
C ALA A 116 3.76 17.19 -18.01
#